data_AF-A0A9X4EAM2-F1
#
_entry.id   AF-A0A9X4EAM2-F1
#
_cell.length_a   1.000
_cell.length_b   1.000
_cell.length_c   1.000
_cell.angle_alpha   90.00
_cell.angle_beta   90.00
_cell.angle_gamma   90.00
#
_symmetry.space_group_name_H-M   'P 1'
#
loop_
_entity.id
_entity.type
_entity.pdbx_description
1 polymer ?
#
loop_
_entity_poly.entity_id
_entity_poly.type
_entity_poly.pdbx_seq_one_letter_code
_entity_poly.pdbx_strand_id
1 'polypeptide(L)'
;MTATLDSIRRHLVGLKMPRALETLDHVLRQAERGTLSTLEAIDALLGEELALREARRVKAALQMGRLLTVKTLAGFDFAFQPSLDRDRILALAQLDFIDRHEVLHLLGQPALAS
;
A
#
# COMPACT_ATOMS: atom_id res chain seq x y z
N MET A 1 3.96 -33.99 8.08
CA MET A 1 4.20 -32.54 7.97
C MET A 1 4.38 -32.08 6.52
N THR A 2 5.16 -32.79 5.69
CA THR A 2 5.37 -32.46 4.26
C THR A 2 4.09 -32.45 3.41
N ALA A 3 3.20 -33.43 3.59
CA ALA A 3 1.94 -33.48 2.81
C ALA A 3 1.03 -32.26 3.03
N THR A 4 0.95 -31.73 4.26
CA THR A 4 0.18 -30.53 4.57
C THR A 4 0.80 -29.29 3.95
N LEU A 5 2.14 -29.18 4.01
CA LEU A 5 2.88 -28.09 3.40
C LEU A 5 2.68 -28.04 1.88
N ASP A 6 2.75 -29.20 1.22
CA ASP A 6 2.51 -29.32 -0.23
C ASP A 6 1.06 -28.95 -0.60
N SER A 7 0.09 -29.30 0.25
CA SER A 7 -1.30 -28.87 0.09
C SER A 7 -1.44 -27.35 0.20
N ILE A 8 -0.81 -26.73 1.20
CA ILE A 8 -0.78 -25.27 1.38
C ILE A 8 -0.18 -24.60 0.15
N ARG A 9 0.98 -25.07 -0.34
CA ARG A 9 1.59 -24.52 -1.57
C ARG A 9 0.64 -24.58 -2.75
N ARG A 10 -0.05 -25.70 -2.97
CA ARG A 10 -1.06 -25.83 -4.04
C ARG A 10 -2.23 -24.86 -3.86
N HIS A 11 -2.73 -24.67 -2.65
CA HIS A 11 -3.79 -23.69 -2.38
C HIS A 11 -3.32 -22.25 -2.68
N LEU A 12 -2.11 -21.87 -2.26
CA LEU A 12 -1.56 -20.53 -2.54
C LEU A 12 -1.40 -20.27 -4.03
N VAL A 13 -0.99 -21.28 -4.80
CA VAL A 13 -0.95 -21.20 -6.27
C VAL A 13 -2.37 -21.04 -6.83
N GLY A 14 -3.32 -21.87 -6.41
CA GLY A 14 -4.72 -21.81 -6.89
C GLY A 14 -5.42 -20.48 -6.56
N LEU A 15 -5.12 -19.90 -5.39
CA LEU A 15 -5.64 -18.61 -4.93
C LEU A 15 -4.87 -17.40 -5.50
N LYS A 16 -3.86 -17.65 -6.34
CA LYS A 16 -2.99 -16.63 -6.93
C LYS A 16 -2.36 -15.74 -5.85
N MET A 17 -1.75 -16.36 -4.84
CA MET A 17 -1.05 -15.70 -3.74
C MET A 17 0.46 -15.91 -3.84
N PRO A 18 1.12 -15.32 -4.87
CA PRO A 18 2.55 -15.56 -5.11
C PRO A 18 3.44 -15.07 -3.96
N ARG A 19 3.08 -13.99 -3.27
CA ARG A 19 3.90 -13.45 -2.18
C ARG A 19 3.82 -14.31 -0.94
N ALA A 20 2.61 -14.77 -0.60
CA ALA A 20 2.43 -15.76 0.46
C ALA A 20 3.24 -17.03 0.15
N LEU A 21 3.24 -17.50 -1.11
CA LEU A 21 4.02 -18.67 -1.50
C LEU A 21 5.53 -18.46 -1.32
N GLU A 22 6.05 -17.29 -1.70
CA GLU A 22 7.47 -16.93 -1.52
C GLU A 22 7.89 -16.85 -0.05
N THR A 23 7.00 -16.36 0.81
CA THR A 23 7.30 -16.08 2.23
C THR A 23 6.99 -17.25 3.16
N LEU A 24 6.24 -18.25 2.68
CA LEU A 24 5.79 -19.41 3.45
C LEU A 24 6.90 -20.07 4.29
N ASP A 25 8.05 -20.35 3.67
CA ASP A 25 9.17 -21.00 4.36
C ASP A 25 9.81 -20.10 5.44
N HIS A 26 9.76 -18.79 5.26
CA HIS A 26 10.24 -17.84 6.27
C HIS A 26 9.31 -17.80 7.47
N VAL A 27 8.00 -17.67 7.23
CA VAL A 27 6.96 -17.62 8.26
C VAL A 27 6.91 -18.92 9.07
N LEU A 28 7.04 -20.07 8.41
CA LEU A 28 7.10 -21.37 9.09
C LEU A 28 8.30 -21.48 10.03
N ARG A 29 9.49 -21.04 9.59
CA ARG A 29 10.68 -21.03 10.46
C ARG A 29 10.50 -20.12 11.67
N GLN A 30 9.79 -19.00 11.52
CA GLN A 30 9.47 -18.12 12.64
C GLN A 30 8.51 -18.79 13.63
N ALA A 31 7.47 -19.46 13.13
CA ALA A 31 6.56 -20.23 13.96
C ALA A 31 7.27 -21.39 14.70
N GLU A 32 8.14 -22.14 14.02
CA GLU A 32 8.92 -23.24 14.61
C GLU A 32 9.89 -22.77 15.70
N ARG A 33 10.42 -21.55 15.57
CA ARG A 33 11.28 -20.92 16.59
C ARG A 33 10.49 -20.34 17.77
N GLY A 34 9.16 -20.40 17.71
CA GLY A 34 8.28 -19.81 18.72
C GLY A 34 8.23 -18.28 18.68
N THR A 35 8.71 -17.64 17.60
CA THR A 35 8.63 -16.18 17.46
C THR A 35 7.26 -15.70 17.01
N LEU A 36 6.46 -16.60 16.41
CA LEU A 36 5.07 -16.35 16.04
C LEU A 36 4.21 -17.49 16.55
N SER A 37 3.06 -17.15 17.12
CA SER A 37 1.97 -18.10 17.31
C SER A 37 1.38 -18.53 15.96
N THR A 38 0.57 -19.59 15.95
CA THR A 38 -0.08 -20.08 14.74
C THR A 38 -0.96 -19.02 14.07
N LEU A 39 -1.69 -18.23 14.85
CA LEU A 39 -2.54 -17.16 14.33
C LEU A 39 -1.71 -16.03 13.72
N GLU A 40 -0.63 -15.62 14.39
CA GLU A 40 0.26 -14.57 13.87
C GLU A 40 1.01 -15.02 12.61
N ALA A 41 1.36 -16.31 12.50
CA ALA A 41 1.95 -16.85 11.28
C ALA A 41 0.97 -16.80 10.10
N ILE A 42 -0.31 -17.14 10.31
CA ILE A 42 -1.33 -17.02 9.27
C ILE A 42 -1.52 -15.54 8.88
N ASP A 43 -1.64 -14.65 9.87
CA ASP A 43 -1.82 -13.23 9.63
C ASP A 43 -0.64 -12.62 8.86
N ALA A 44 0.60 -12.92 9.25
CA ALA A 44 1.80 -12.47 8.55
C ALA A 44 1.84 -12.95 7.09
N LEU A 45 1.47 -14.21 6.84
CA LEU A 45 1.44 -14.78 5.50
C LEU A 45 0.41 -14.09 4.59
N LEU A 46 -0.78 -13.81 5.13
CA LEU A 46 -1.85 -13.11 4.40
C LEU A 46 -1.52 -11.63 4.20
N GLY A 47 -0.94 -10.98 5.22
CA GLY A 47 -0.55 -9.58 5.20
C GLY A 47 0.49 -9.26 4.13
N GLU A 48 1.50 -10.13 3.95
CA GLU A 48 2.49 -10.00 2.88
C GLU A 48 1.83 -9.99 1.48
N GLU A 49 0.88 -10.89 1.24
CA GLU A 49 0.16 -10.93 -0.03
C GLU A 49 -0.75 -9.71 -0.23
N LEU A 50 -1.45 -9.28 0.82
CA LEU A 50 -2.30 -8.08 0.76
C LEU A 50 -1.47 -6.84 0.42
N ALA A 51 -0.35 -6.63 1.10
CA ALA A 51 0.56 -5.51 0.86
C ALA A 51 1.08 -5.49 -0.59
N LEU A 52 1.45 -6.65 -1.16
CA LEU A 52 1.85 -6.73 -2.57
C LEU A 52 0.72 -6.31 -3.52
N ARG A 53 -0.52 -6.76 -3.26
CA ARG A 53 -1.68 -6.42 -4.09
C ARG A 53 -2.00 -4.93 -4.02
N GLU A 54 -1.92 -4.34 -2.84
CA GLU A 54 -2.10 -2.90 -2.64
C GLU A 54 -1.03 -2.09 -3.36
N ALA A 55 0.25 -2.45 -3.22
CA ALA A 55 1.34 -1.78 -3.93
C ALA A 55 1.16 -1.84 -5.46
N ARG A 56 0.74 -2.99 -6.00
CA ARG A 56 0.41 -3.14 -7.43
C ARG A 56 -0.77 -2.28 -7.84
N ARG A 57 -1.84 -2.24 -7.03
CA ARG A 57 -3.03 -1.41 -7.28
C ARG A 57 -2.65 0.08 -7.33
N VAL A 58 -1.88 0.56 -6.36
CA VAL A 58 -1.39 1.94 -6.30
C VAL A 58 -0.52 2.26 -7.52
N LYS A 59 0.44 1.38 -7.84
CA LYS A 59 1.29 1.56 -9.02
C LYS A 59 0.49 1.63 -10.32
N ALA A 60 -0.50 0.76 -10.51
CA ALA A 60 -1.37 0.76 -11.68
C ALA A 60 -2.20 2.04 -11.78
N ALA A 61 -2.79 2.49 -10.66
CA ALA A 61 -3.54 3.75 -10.61
C ALA A 61 -2.67 4.97 -10.98
N LEU A 62 -1.44 5.03 -10.47
CA LEU A 62 -0.48 6.09 -10.82
C LEU A 62 -0.11 6.07 -12.32
N GLN A 63 0.14 4.87 -12.88
CA GLN A 63 0.44 4.72 -14.31
C GLN A 63 -0.73 5.14 -15.20
N MET A 64 -1.96 4.73 -14.85
CA MET A 64 -3.17 5.11 -15.58
C MET A 64 -3.44 6.61 -15.52
N GLY A 65 -3.13 7.26 -14.39
CA GLY A 65 -3.24 8.70 -14.22
C GLY A 65 -2.19 9.53 -14.99
N ARG A 66 -1.26 8.88 -15.72
CA ARG A 66 -0.10 9.53 -16.39
C ARG A 66 0.74 10.39 -15.43
N LEU A 67 0.72 10.06 -14.14
CA LEU A 67 1.51 10.72 -13.10
C LEU A 67 2.94 10.15 -13.13
N LEU A 68 3.71 10.50 -14.17
CA LEU A 68 5.07 10.00 -14.41
C LEU A 68 6.09 10.48 -13.38
N THR A 69 5.77 11.50 -12.60
CA THR A 69 6.57 11.97 -11.47
C THR A 69 5.69 11.93 -10.23
N VAL A 70 5.97 11.00 -9.32
CA VAL A 70 5.30 10.97 -8.01
C VAL A 70 5.84 12.14 -7.20
N LYS A 71 5.21 13.31 -7.31
CA LYS A 71 5.40 14.39 -6.35
C LYS A 71 4.65 13.99 -5.08
N THR A 72 5.38 13.54 -4.08
CA THR A 72 4.81 13.28 -2.76
C THR A 72 4.65 14.60 -2.00
N LEU A 73 3.66 14.67 -1.10
CA LEU A 73 3.54 15.81 -0.18
C LEU A 73 4.77 15.95 0.73
N ALA A 74 5.45 14.84 1.03
CA ALA A 74 6.69 14.83 1.80
C ALA A 74 7.84 15.58 1.10
N GLY A 75 7.84 15.61 -0.23
CA GLY A 75 8.84 16.34 -1.03
C GLY A 75 8.37 17.73 -1.49
N PHE A 76 7.21 18.22 -1.03
CA PHE A 76 6.70 19.53 -1.41
C PHE A 76 7.28 20.63 -0.51
N ASP A 77 7.89 21.64 -1.11
CA ASP A 77 8.37 22.82 -0.39
C ASP A 77 7.23 23.81 -0.18
N PHE A 78 6.61 23.78 1.00
CA PHE A 78 5.55 24.72 1.37
C PHE A 78 6.05 26.16 1.51
N ALA A 79 7.37 26.39 1.68
CA ALA A 79 7.91 27.75 1.69
C ALA A 79 7.85 28.42 0.32
N PHE A 80 7.81 27.63 -0.77
CA PHE A 80 7.62 28.13 -2.14
C PHE A 80 6.21 28.68 -2.39
N GLN A 81 5.19 28.22 -1.63
CA GLN A 81 3.84 28.77 -1.69
C GLN A 81 3.30 29.06 -0.26
N PRO A 82 3.65 30.21 0.33
CA PRO A 82 3.29 30.56 1.70
C PRO A 82 1.78 30.73 1.92
N SER A 83 1.01 30.96 0.85
CA SER A 83 -0.45 31.09 0.95
C SER A 83 -1.16 29.74 1.13
N LEU A 84 -0.44 28.63 0.99
CA LEU A 84 -0.97 27.29 1.15
C LEU A 84 -0.82 26.83 2.61
N ASP A 85 -1.94 26.66 3.30
CA ASP A 85 -1.95 26.12 4.65
C ASP A 85 -1.56 24.63 4.63
N ARG A 86 -0.37 24.33 5.16
CA ARG A 86 0.20 22.98 5.22
C ARG A 86 -0.69 22.01 5.97
N ASP A 87 -1.21 22.41 7.12
CA ASP A 87 -1.99 21.51 7.99
C ASP A 87 -3.31 21.16 7.33
N ARG A 88 -3.93 22.14 6.65
CA ARG A 88 -5.12 21.91 5.83
C ARG A 88 -4.86 20.93 4.67
N ILE A 89 -3.72 21.05 3.98
CA ILE A 89 -3.36 20.13 2.90
C ILE A 89 -3.11 18.71 3.43
N LEU A 90 -2.46 18.58 4.58
CA LEU A 90 -2.25 17.26 5.20
C LEU A 90 -3.54 16.62 5.67
N ALA A 91 -4.49 17.39 6.20
CA ALA A 91 -5.82 16.88 6.53
C ALA A 91 -6.56 16.36 5.28
N LEU A 92 -6.51 17.08 4.16
CA LEU A 92 -7.07 16.59 2.89
C LEU A 92 -6.37 15.32 2.38
N ALA A 93 -5.08 15.17 2.66
CA ALA A 93 -4.32 13.97 2.28
C ALA A 93 -4.75 12.70 3.03
N GLN A 94 -5.50 12.83 4.13
CA GLN A 94 -6.12 11.71 4.85
C GLN A 94 -7.34 11.14 4.11
N LEU A 95 -7.87 11.87 3.11
CA LEU A 95 -8.97 11.47 2.24
C LEU A 95 -10.34 11.31 2.92
N ASP A 96 -10.52 11.80 4.15
CA ASP A 96 -11.79 11.76 4.89
C ASP A 96 -12.99 12.38 4.14
N PHE A 97 -12.73 13.28 3.18
CA PHE A 97 -13.76 13.89 2.33
C PHE A 97 -14.41 12.88 1.36
N ILE A 98 -13.71 11.78 1.02
CA ILE A 98 -14.25 10.72 0.17
C ILE A 98 -15.38 10.00 0.90
N ASP A 99 -15.15 9.62 2.16
CA ASP A 99 -16.16 8.92 2.98
C ASP A 99 -17.38 9.81 3.23
N ARG A 100 -17.17 11.12 3.34
CA ARG A 100 -18.23 12.13 3.49
C ARG A 100 -18.92 12.50 2.17
N HIS A 101 -18.49 11.95 1.04
CA HIS A 101 -19.02 12.26 -0.29
C HIS A 101 -18.94 13.76 -0.64
N GLU A 102 -17.90 14.44 -0.17
CA GLU A 102 -17.66 15.86 -0.40
C GLU A 102 -16.80 16.09 -1.65
N VAL A 103 -17.11 17.17 -2.39
CA VAL A 103 -16.35 17.55 -3.58
C VAL A 103 -15.25 18.54 -3.21
N LEU A 104 -14.00 18.20 -3.53
CA LEU A 104 -12.86 19.09 -3.37
C LEU A 104 -12.59 19.88 -4.65
N HIS A 105 -12.73 21.22 -4.59
CA HIS A 105 -12.31 22.12 -5.67
C HIS A 105 -10.91 22.68 -5.36
N LEU A 106 -9.93 22.34 -6.19
CA LEU A 106 -8.58 22.89 -6.13
C LEU A 106 -8.45 24.04 -7.13
N LEU A 107 -8.36 25.27 -6.63
CA LEU A 107 -8.19 26.47 -7.44
C LEU A 107 -6.77 27.00 -7.27
N GLY A 108 -6.05 27.15 -8.38
CA GLY A 108 -4.74 27.77 -8.42
C GLY A 108 -4.68 28.82 -9.53
N GLN A 109 -3.82 29.82 -9.36
CA GLN A 109 -3.45 30.69 -10.49
C GLN A 109 -2.74 29.83 -11.54
N PRO A 110 -3.00 30.02 -12.85
CA PRO A 110 -2.27 29.31 -13.89
C PRO A 110 -0.78 29.60 -13.71
N ALA A 111 0.03 28.54 -13.67
CA ALA A 111 1.46 28.68 -13.47
C ALA A 111 2.06 29.58 -14.57
N LEU A 112 2.67 30.71 -14.21
CA LEU A 112 3.61 31.40 -15.10
C LEU A 112 4.76 30.43 -15.33
N ALA A 113 4.91 29.96 -16.57
CA ALA A 113 6.07 29.19 -16.98
C ALA A 113 7.32 30.08 -16.86
N SER A 114 8.22 29.72 -15.95
CA SER A 114 9.61 30.18 -15.90
C SER A 114 10.50 28.99 -15.62
#